data_AF-A0A843HMS6-F1
#
_entry.id   AF-A0A843HMS6-F1
#
_cell.length_a   1.000
_cell.length_b   1.000
_cell.length_c   1.000
_cell.angle_alpha   90.00
_cell.angle_beta   90.00
_cell.angle_gamma   90.00
#
_symmetry.space_group_name_H-M   'P 1'
#
loop_
_entity.id
_entity.type
_entity.pdbx_description
1 polymer ?
#
loop_
_entity_poly.entity_id
_entity_poly.type
_entity_poly.pdbx_seq_one_letter_code
_entity_poly.pdbx_strand_id
1 'polypeptide(L)' 'MFKCGDCGKTFTEPRIEHESRGEYWGMPAYEDVAICPYCGSEFIDIIENNSDKVLTN' A
#
# COMPACT_ATOMS: atom_id res chain seq x y z
N MET A 1 8.09 -4.07 8.45
CA MET A 1 7.87 -5.08 7.37
C MET A 1 6.48 -4.87 6.83
N PHE A 2 6.17 -5.32 5.62
CA PHE A 2 4.85 -5.21 5.02
C PHE A 2 4.26 -6.59 4.78
N LYS A 3 2.94 -6.72 4.86
CA LYS A 3 2.20 -7.93 4.50
C LYS A 3 1.09 -7.58 3.54
N CYS A 4 1.01 -8.30 2.44
CA CYS A 4 -0.15 -8.17 1.55
C CYS A 4 -1.34 -8.91 2.16
N GLY A 5 -2.49 -8.26 2.25
CA GLY A 5 -3.72 -8.88 2.74
C GLY A 5 -4.34 -9.86 1.74
N ASP A 6 -4.10 -9.69 0.44
CA ASP A 6 -4.65 -10.60 -0.59
C ASP A 6 -3.82 -11.88 -0.76
N CYS A 7 -2.52 -11.76 -1.05
CA CYS A 7 -1.66 -12.93 -1.27
C CYS A 7 -1.00 -13.46 0.01
N GLY A 8 -1.12 -12.74 1.13
CA GLY A 8 -0.57 -13.12 2.43
C GLY A 8 0.96 -13.04 2.55
N LYS A 9 1.68 -12.66 1.48
CA LYS A 9 3.15 -12.59 1.47
C LYS A 9 3.65 -11.40 2.29
N THR A 10 4.76 -11.62 2.98
CA THR A 10 5.51 -10.57 3.67
C THR A 10 6.69 -10.11 2.83
N PHE A 11 7.00 -8.81 2.89
CA PHE A 11 8.10 -8.18 2.16
C PHE A 11 8.62 -6.97 2.93
N THR A 12 9.84 -6.53 2.61
CA THR A 12 10.49 -5.39 3.28
C THR A 12 10.22 -4.08 2.55
N GLU A 13 9.96 -4.13 1.25
CA GLU A 13 9.75 -2.97 0.40
C GLU A 13 8.56 -3.23 -0.55
N PRO A 14 7.51 -2.39 -0.51
CA PRO A 14 6.45 -2.45 -1.51
C PRO A 14 6.96 -1.92 -2.85
N ARG A 15 6.31 -2.34 -3.94
CA ARG A 15 6.53 -1.74 -5.25
C ARG A 15 5.69 -0.47 -5.34
N ILE A 16 6.22 0.59 -5.93
CA ILE A 16 5.49 1.84 -6.15
C ILE A 16 4.97 1.86 -7.59
N GLU A 17 3.70 2.16 -7.77
CA GLU A 17 3.07 2.42 -9.07
C GLU A 17 2.60 3.86 -9.16
N HIS A 18 2.69 4.43 -10.36
CA HIS A 18 2.25 5.78 -10.64
C HIS A 18 0.93 5.72 -11.40
N GLU A 19 -0.17 5.99 -10.71
CA GLU A 19 -1.52 5.78 -11.26
C GLU A 19 -2.34 7.05 -11.24
N SER A 20 -3.14 7.26 -12.28
CA SER A 20 -4.13 8.34 -12.30
C SER A 20 -5.31 7.96 -11.42
N ARG A 21 -5.47 8.62 -10.26
CA ARG A 21 -6.55 8.34 -9.29
C ARG A 21 -7.68 9.35 -9.30
N GLY A 22 -7.59 10.34 -10.17
CA GLY A 22 -8.66 11.31 -10.36
C GLY A 22 -8.31 12.34 -11.39
N GLU A 23 -8.96 13.50 -11.26
CA GLU A 23 -8.75 14.63 -12.15
C GLU A 23 -8.66 15.93 -11.34
N TYR A 24 -7.76 16.80 -11.75
CA TYR A 24 -7.67 18.18 -11.28
C TYR A 24 -7.74 19.10 -12.49
N TRP A 25 -8.83 19.87 -12.58
CA TRP A 25 -9.07 20.83 -13.68
C TRP A 25 -9.10 20.17 -15.08
N GLY A 26 -9.66 18.97 -15.17
CA GLY A 26 -9.76 18.20 -16.42
C GLY A 26 -8.43 17.57 -16.87
N MET A 27 -7.40 17.61 -16.02
CA MET A 27 -6.15 16.87 -16.22
C MET A 27 -6.10 15.69 -15.25
N PRO A 28 -5.55 14.52 -15.65
CA PRO A 28 -5.39 13.39 -14.74
C PRO A 28 -4.51 13.77 -13.55
N ALA A 29 -4.98 13.47 -12.34
CA ALA A 29 -4.22 13.59 -11.11
C ALA A 29 -3.55 12.25 -10.83
N TYR A 30 -2.23 12.23 -10.88
CA TYR A 30 -1.43 11.03 -10.61
C TYR A 30 -0.95 10.99 -9.18
N GLU A 31 -0.96 9.79 -8.60
CA GLU A 31 -0.49 9.52 -7.26
C GLU A 31 0.42 8.30 -7.27
N ASP A 32 1.41 8.32 -6.38
CA ASP A 32 2.29 7.18 -6.15
C ASP A 32 1.64 6.26 -5.10
N VAL A 33 1.48 5.00 -5.46
CA VAL A 33 0.72 4.02 -4.67
C VAL A 33 1.62 2.84 -4.35
N ALA A 34 1.62 2.43 -3.09
CA ALA A 34 2.36 1.26 -2.65
C ALA A 34 1.55 -0.02 -2.88
N ILE A 35 2.10 -0.93 -3.68
CA ILE A 35 1.50 -2.21 -4.05
C ILE A 35 2.39 -3.39 -3.64
N CYS A 36 1.76 -4.56 -3.54
CA CYS A 36 2.44 -5.82 -3.30
C CYS A 36 3.30 -6.18 -4.53
N PRO A 37 4.62 -6.42 -4.36
CA PRO A 37 5.50 -6.74 -5.48
C PRO A 37 5.22 -8.12 -6.11
N TYR A 38 4.39 -8.97 -5.48
CA TYR A 38 4.13 -10.33 -5.94
C TYR A 38 2.79 -10.49 -6.68
N CYS A 39 1.75 -9.79 -6.23
CA CYS A 39 0.41 -9.92 -6.80
C CYS A 39 -0.18 -8.59 -7.31
N GLY A 40 0.47 -7.45 -7.06
CA GLY A 40 0.00 -6.14 -7.49
C GLY A 40 -1.08 -5.51 -6.59
N SER A 41 -1.46 -6.15 -5.49
CA SER A 41 -2.48 -5.62 -4.59
C SER A 41 -2.01 -4.38 -3.83
N GLU A 42 -2.83 -3.34 -3.78
CA GLU A 42 -2.64 -2.15 -2.94
C GLU A 42 -2.94 -2.40 -1.46
N PHE A 43 -3.62 -3.52 -1.14
CA PHE A 43 -4.00 -3.84 0.22
C PHE A 43 -2.80 -4.46 0.96
N ILE A 44 -1.99 -3.57 1.53
CA ILE A 44 -0.76 -3.90 2.27
C ILE A 44 -0.82 -3.34 3.69
N ASP A 45 -0.51 -4.18 4.67
CA ASP A 45 -0.43 -3.82 6.08
C ASP A 45 1.03 -3.62 6.50
N ILE A 46 1.28 -2.60 7.33
CA ILE A 46 2.58 -2.41 7.97
C ILE A 46 2.65 -3.31 9.20
N ILE A 47 3.51 -4.32 9.14
CA ILE A 47 3.91 -5.10 10.31
C ILE A 47 5.01 -4.32 11.03
N GLU A 48 4.61 -3.55 12.03
CA GLU A 48 5.52 -3.06 13.06
C GLU A 48 5.60 -4.09 14.19
N ASN A 49 6.80 -4.56 14.52
CA ASN A 49 7.03 -5.41 15.69
C ASN A 49 7.03 -4.54 16.96
N ASN A 50 5.92 -3.85 17.22
CA ASN A 50 5.68 -3.17 18.49
C ASN A 50 4.50 -3.85 19.16
N SER A 51 4.83 -4.70 20.14
CA SER A 51 3.96 -4.92 21.29
C SER A 51 3.46 -3.55 21.77
N ASP A 52 2.14 -3.39 21.86
CA ASP A 52 1.44 -2.24 22.42
C ASP A 52 1.35 -0.98 21.53
N LYS A 53 0.28 -0.88 20.74
CA LYS A 53 -0.90 -0.07 21.12
C LYS A 53 -1.95 -0.11 20.01
N VAL A 54 -3.11 -0.65 20.38
CA VAL A 54 -4.37 -0.48 19.66
C VAL A 54 -4.71 1.01 19.70
N LEU A 55 -4.63 1.68 18.55
CA LEU A 55 -5.33 2.94 18.32
C LEU A 55 -6.52 2.62 17.41
N THR A 56 -7.62 2.23 18.05
CA THR A 56 -8.97 2.29 17.48
C THR A 56 -9.43 3.75 17.50
N ASN A 57 -9.82 4.27 16.34
CA ASN A 57 -10.74 5.42 16.27
C ASN A 57 -12.17 4.96 16.59
#